data_AF-A0A937Q1A2-F1
#
_entry.id   AF-A0A937Q1A2-F1
#
_cell.length_a   1.000
_cell.length_b   1.000
_cell.length_c   1.000
_cell.angle_alpha   90.00
_cell.angle_beta   90.00
_cell.angle_gamma   90.00
#
_symmetry.space_group_name_H-M   'P 1'
#
loop_
_entity.id
_entity.type
_entity.pdbx_description
1 polymer ?
#
loop_
_entity_poly.entity_id
_entity_poly.type
_entity_poly.pdbx_seq_one_letter_code
_entity_poly.pdbx_strand_id
1 'polypeptide(L)'
;MLSKSTFYSRQTSRPSNVLRAIEIKAINIRKLLRNMEKPIDQRVWKEKDDAIRLAVTIEAVASRAFNLPAADAVDSVDFLELMLDELDRKLTRILAS
;
A
#
# COMPACT_ATOMS: atom_id res chain seq x y z
N MET A 1 7.05 -7.35 -15.96
CA MET A 1 6.23 -8.56 -16.24
C MET A 1 5.69 -9.05 -14.91
N LEU A 2 4.38 -8.87 -14.65
CA LEU A 2 3.73 -9.42 -13.46
C LEU A 2 3.70 -10.96 -13.58
N SER A 3 4.07 -11.66 -12.51
CA SER A 3 4.04 -13.13 -12.46
C SER A 3 2.62 -13.64 -12.73
N LYS A 4 2.47 -14.63 -13.62
CA LYS A 4 1.18 -15.26 -13.95
C LYS A 4 0.41 -15.73 -12.70
N SER A 5 1.12 -16.09 -11.62
CA SER A 5 0.53 -16.49 -10.34
C SER A 5 -0.31 -15.39 -9.67
N THR A 6 0.07 -14.11 -9.85
CA THR A 6 -0.66 -12.97 -9.27
C THR A 6 -1.91 -12.64 -10.09
N PHE A 7 -1.90 -12.98 -11.38
CA PHE A 7 -3.02 -12.71 -12.30
C PHE A 7 -4.18 -13.70 -12.08
N TYR A 8 -3.90 -14.97 -11.80
CA TYR A 8 -4.93 -16.00 -11.56
C TYR A 8 -5.71 -15.82 -10.24
N SER A 9 -5.15 -15.17 -9.21
CA SER A 9 -5.89 -14.90 -7.96
C SER A 9 -6.82 -13.69 -8.05
N ARG A 10 -6.60 -12.78 -9.01
CA ARG A 10 -7.41 -11.56 -9.22
C ARG A 10 -8.79 -11.84 -9.78
N GLN A 11 -8.89 -12.77 -10.75
CA GLN A 11 -10.18 -13.10 -11.38
C GLN A 11 -11.17 -13.81 -10.44
N THR A 12 -10.70 -14.40 -9.34
CA THR A 12 -11.55 -15.13 -8.39
C THR A 12 -11.82 -14.37 -7.08
N SER A 13 -11.08 -13.28 -6.80
CA SER A 13 -11.18 -12.55 -5.54
C SER A 13 -12.17 -11.39 -5.64
N ARG A 14 -13.15 -11.33 -4.72
CA ARG A 14 -14.07 -10.18 -4.63
C ARG A 14 -13.26 -8.89 -4.40
N PRO A 15 -13.53 -7.78 -5.11
CA PRO A 15 -12.79 -6.52 -4.95
C PRO A 15 -12.70 -6.05 -3.49
N SER A 16 -13.77 -6.22 -2.72
CA SER A 16 -13.80 -5.92 -1.28
C SER A 16 -12.73 -6.66 -0.46
N ASN A 17 -12.43 -7.91 -0.78
CA ASN A 17 -11.38 -8.67 -0.11
C ASN A 17 -10.00 -8.10 -0.44
N VAL A 18 -9.77 -7.71 -1.70
CA VAL A 18 -8.52 -7.11 -2.15
C VAL A 18 -8.32 -5.75 -1.47
N LEU A 19 -9.33 -4.89 -1.49
CA LEU A 19 -9.32 -3.59 -0.81
C LEU A 19 -9.02 -3.71 0.68
N ARG A 20 -9.65 -4.69 1.36
CA ARG A 20 -9.36 -4.97 2.78
C ARG A 20 -7.92 -5.42 3.01
N ALA A 21 -7.38 -6.26 2.13
CA ALA A 21 -5.99 -6.70 2.23
C ALA A 21 -5.00 -5.53 2.01
N ILE A 22 -5.27 -4.67 1.04
CA ILE A 22 -4.50 -3.45 0.76
C ILE A 22 -4.51 -2.53 1.99
N GLU A 23 -5.69 -2.26 2.55
CA GLU A 23 -5.88 -1.44 3.76
C GLU A 23 -5.02 -1.97 4.92
N ILE A 24 -5.13 -3.28 5.21
CA ILE A 24 -4.36 -3.92 6.29
C ILE A 24 -2.85 -3.82 6.04
N LYS A 25 -2.39 -4.06 4.80
CA LYS A 25 -0.97 -3.93 4.44
C LYS A 25 -0.46 -2.52 4.72
N ALA A 26 -1.20 -1.50 4.30
CA ALA A 26 -0.84 -0.10 4.51
C ALA A 26 -0.80 0.28 6.01
N ILE A 27 -1.80 -0.12 6.80
CA ILE A 27 -1.82 0.06 8.27
C ILE A 27 -0.57 -0.52 8.91
N ASN A 28 -0.21 -1.75 8.55
CA ASN A 28 0.93 -2.44 9.14
C ASN A 28 2.25 -1.74 8.78
N ILE A 29 2.42 -1.34 7.52
CA ILE A 29 3.60 -0.59 7.07
C ILE A 29 3.72 0.73 7.83
N ARG A 30 2.64 1.51 7.93
CA ARG A 30 2.64 2.78 8.67
C ARG A 30 3.06 2.60 10.12
N LYS A 31 2.49 1.60 10.80
CA LYS A 31 2.84 1.28 12.20
C LYS A 31 4.31 0.93 12.34
N LEU A 32 4.82 0.07 11.45
CA LEU A 32 6.24 -0.32 11.44
C LEU A 32 7.14 0.89 11.25
N LEU A 33 6.88 1.72 10.25
CA LEU A 33 7.67 2.93 9.99
C LEU A 33 7.66 3.89 11.18
N ARG A 34 6.50 4.12 11.81
CA ARG A 34 6.39 4.98 13.00
C ARG A 34 7.22 4.47 14.18
N ASN A 35 7.30 3.15 14.34
CA ASN A 35 8.05 2.50 15.43
C ASN A 35 9.56 2.37 15.13
N MET A 36 10.05 2.77 13.96
CA MET A 36 11.48 2.79 13.70
C MET A 36 12.16 3.93 14.48
N GLU A 37 12.87 3.58 15.54
CA GLU A 37 13.58 4.52 16.45
C GLU A 37 15.03 4.82 16.05
N LYS A 38 15.56 4.17 15.00
CA LYS A 38 16.98 4.29 14.65
C LYS A 38 17.36 5.72 14.25
N PRO A 39 18.62 6.15 14.51
CA PRO A 39 19.18 7.35 13.93
C PRO A 39 19.29 7.15 12.42
N ILE A 40 18.26 7.61 11.74
CA ILE A 40 18.15 7.62 10.29
C ILE A 40 18.80 8.91 9.80
N ASP A 41 19.53 8.89 8.68
CA ASP A 41 20.03 10.13 8.07
C ASP A 41 18.87 11.09 7.71
N GLN A 42 19.15 12.38 7.54
CA GLN A 42 18.07 13.36 7.27
C GLN A 42 17.26 13.04 5.99
N ARG A 43 17.89 12.45 4.98
CA ARG A 43 17.26 12.11 3.70
C ARG A 43 16.28 10.94 3.88
N VAL A 44 16.71 9.88 4.55
CA VAL A 44 15.92 8.70 4.83
C VAL A 44 14.81 9.03 5.83
N TRP A 45 14.99 10.03 6.70
CA TRP A 45 13.90 10.59 7.52
C TRP A 45 12.78 11.18 6.65
N LYS A 46 13.13 11.94 5.62
CA LYS A 46 12.15 12.47 4.67
C LYS A 46 11.47 11.34 3.88
N GLU A 47 12.23 10.36 3.41
CA GLU A 47 11.67 9.21 2.70
C GLU A 47 10.72 8.39 3.58
N LYS A 48 11.04 8.22 4.87
CA LYS A 48 10.18 7.61 5.89
C LYS A 48 8.89 8.40 6.10
N ASP A 49 8.96 9.72 6.25
CA ASP A 49 7.75 10.55 6.42
C ASP A 49 6.85 10.51 5.18
N ASP A 50 7.45 10.58 3.98
CA ASP A 50 6.73 10.43 2.71
C ASP A 50 6.06 9.05 2.59
N ALA A 51 6.74 7.98 3.00
CA ALA A 51 6.19 6.64 3.01
C ALA A 51 5.04 6.49 4.02
N ILE A 52 5.15 7.12 5.21
CA ILE A 52 4.06 7.17 6.19
C ILE A 52 2.85 7.88 5.62
N ARG A 53 3.03 9.04 4.97
CA ARG A 53 1.92 9.79 4.35
C ARG A 53 1.25 8.99 3.24
N LEU A 54 2.04 8.35 2.37
CA LEU A 54 1.52 7.50 1.31
C LEU A 54 0.72 6.32 1.88
N ALA A 55 1.22 5.66 2.92
CA ALA A 55 0.48 4.58 3.61
C ALA A 55 -0.85 5.09 4.17
N VAL A 56 -0.90 6.26 4.82
CA VAL A 56 -2.17 6.88 5.28
C VAL A 56 -3.13 7.12 4.13
N THR A 57 -2.66 7.59 2.97
CA THR A 57 -3.52 7.81 1.80
C THR A 57 -4.09 6.48 1.28
N ILE A 58 -3.26 5.44 1.17
CA ILE A 58 -3.68 4.10 0.75
C ILE A 58 -4.75 3.56 1.71
N GLU A 59 -4.54 3.70 3.03
CA GLU A 59 -5.52 3.31 4.06
C GLU A 59 -6.88 4.00 3.81
N ALA A 60 -6.87 5.33 3.68
CA ALA A 60 -8.10 6.11 3.51
C ALA A 60 -8.84 5.78 2.21
N VAL A 61 -8.11 5.63 1.10
CA VAL A 61 -8.69 5.31 -0.21
C VAL A 61 -9.24 3.88 -0.20
N ALA A 62 -8.51 2.90 0.32
CA ALA A 62 -8.96 1.51 0.41
C ALA A 62 -10.20 1.36 1.31
N SER A 63 -10.20 2.03 2.47
CA SER A 63 -11.33 2.02 3.40
C SER A 63 -12.60 2.62 2.77
N ARG A 64 -12.45 3.73 2.02
CA ARG A 64 -13.55 4.34 1.28
C ARG A 64 -14.05 3.44 0.14
N ALA A 65 -13.12 2.89 -0.65
CA ALA A 65 -13.45 2.05 -1.80
C ALA A 65 -14.15 0.75 -1.41
N PHE A 66 -13.89 0.22 -0.22
CA PHE A 66 -14.52 -1.01 0.28
C PHE A 66 -16.05 -0.96 0.27
N ASN A 67 -16.63 0.23 0.42
CA ASN A 67 -18.08 0.45 0.47
C ASN A 67 -18.67 0.83 -0.90
N LEU A 68 -17.87 0.83 -1.98
CA LEU A 68 -18.34 1.18 -3.32
C LEU A 68 -19.00 -0.01 -4.03
N PRO A 69 -19.82 0.24 -5.07
CA PRO A 69 -20.26 -0.79 -6.00
C PRO A 69 -19.09 -1.56 -6.61
N ALA A 70 -19.30 -2.83 -6.97
CA ALA A 70 -18.23 -3.70 -7.46
C ALA A 70 -17.48 -3.16 -8.69
N ALA A 71 -18.16 -2.44 -9.58
CA ALA A 71 -17.54 -1.81 -10.75
C ALA A 71 -16.52 -0.74 -10.34
N ASP A 72 -16.93 0.23 -9.50
CA ASP A 72 -16.06 1.32 -9.05
C ASP A 72 -14.95 0.83 -8.08
N ALA A 73 -15.22 -0.26 -7.37
CA ALA A 73 -14.25 -0.91 -6.49
C ALA A 73 -13.08 -1.54 -7.28
N VAL A 74 -13.30 -2.01 -8.51
CA VAL A 74 -12.24 -2.57 -9.36
C VAL A 74 -11.25 -1.48 -9.78
N ASP A 75 -11.73 -0.34 -10.26
CA ASP A 75 -10.86 0.78 -10.64
C ASP A 75 -10.04 1.29 -9.44
N SER A 76 -10.67 1.29 -8.25
CA SER A 76 -10.01 1.63 -7.00
C SER A 76 -8.89 0.63 -6.65
N VAL A 77 -9.09 -0.67 -6.90
CA VAL A 77 -8.06 -1.70 -6.69
C VAL A 77 -6.84 -1.44 -7.57
N ASP A 78 -7.03 -1.23 -8.88
CA ASP A 78 -5.92 -1.00 -9.80
C ASP A 78 -5.10 0.24 -9.41
N PHE A 79 -5.78 1.33 -9.06
CA PHE A 79 -5.11 2.54 -8.58
C PHE A 79 -4.33 2.30 -7.28
N LEU A 80 -4.92 1.60 -6.32
CA LEU A 80 -4.29 1.30 -5.04
C LEU A 80 -3.08 0.36 -5.16
N GLU A 81 -3.10 -0.57 -6.11
CA GLU A 81 -1.94 -1.41 -6.41
C GLU A 81 -0.74 -0.57 -6.88
N LEU A 82 -0.96 0.41 -7.77
CA LEU A 82 0.10 1.33 -8.20
C LEU A 82 0.68 2.14 -7.03
N MET A 83 -0.18 2.57 -6.11
CA MET A 83 0.27 3.26 -4.90
C MET A 83 1.08 2.35 -3.97
N LEU A 84 0.68 1.08 -3.82
CA LEU A 84 1.43 0.08 -3.06
C LEU A 84 2.80 -0.20 -3.67
N ASP A 85 2.90 -0.26 -5.00
CA ASP A 85 4.18 -0.45 -5.69
C ASP A 85 5.15 0.72 -5.45
N GLU A 86 4.64 1.96 -5.36
CA GLU A 86 5.47 3.11 -4.97
C GLU A 86 5.84 3.07 -3.49
N LEU A 87 4.92 2.64 -2.61
CA LEU A 87 5.21 2.46 -1.19
C LEU A 87 6.31 1.41 -0.98
N ASP A 88 6.23 0.27 -1.66
CA ASP A 88 7.23 -0.81 -1.59
C ASP A 88 8.61 -0.34 -2.11
N ARG A 89 8.65 0.52 -3.15
CA ARG A 89 9.88 1.18 -3.60
C ARG A 89 10.48 2.12 -2.55
N LYS A 90 9.66 2.92 -1.86
CA LYS A 90 10.12 3.77 -0.75
C LYS A 90 10.65 2.93 0.41
N LEU A 91 9.95 1.86 0.78
CA LEU A 91 10.40 0.93 1.81
C LEU A 91 11.77 0.31 1.48
N THR A 92 11.96 -0.10 0.23
CA THR A 92 13.24 -0.65 -0.22
C THR A 92 14.38 0.35 -0.01
N ARG A 93 14.17 1.63 -0.33
CA ARG A 93 15.18 2.69 -0.11
C ARG A 93 15.46 2.92 1.38
N ILE A 94 14.42 2.95 2.22
CA ILE A 94 14.54 3.13 3.68
C ILE A 94 15.25 1.95 4.37
N LEU A 95 15.06 0.72 3.87
CA LEU A 95 15.65 -0.48 4.46
C LEU A 95 17.05 -0.78 3.94
N ALA A 96 17.44 -0.19 2.81
CA ALA A 96 18.78 -0.32 2.23
C ALA A 96 19.79 0.69 2.81
N SER A 97 19.31 1.73 3.52
CA SER A 97 20.11 2.73 4.24
C SER A 97 20.40 2.29 5.68
#